data_AF-A0A4P9JDK2-F1
#
_entry.id   AF-A0A4P9JDK2-F1
#
_cell.length_a   1.000
_cell.length_b   1.000
_cell.length_c   1.000
_cell.angle_alpha   90.00
_cell.angle_beta   90.00
_cell.angle_gamma   90.00
#
_symmetry.space_group_name_H-M   'P 1'
#
loop_
_entity.id
_entity.type
_entity.pdbx_description
1 polymer ?
#
loop_
_entity_poly.entity_id
_entity_poly.type
_entity_poly.pdbx_seq_one_letter_code
_entity_poly.pdbx_strand_id
1 'polypeptide(L)'
;MVGMDGGELKSVLREAFEARVMNHGDYSLVYGQPSGPGPVLVLGYRRTSLELLLCPVDLADLGAIAEGTARPAGRVTSIDLTNVATVADTGTGYQVETVTGFRAWFEVEGTARIPVADAAGGPAAGTVLMDQEDAAEDFHQFMGHFMDTLDAFYQVPDVAEILQGAYMTALAA
;
A
#
# COMPACT_ATOMS: atom_id res chain seq x y z
N MET A 1 -7.06 19.36 -26.36
CA MET A 1 -7.03 18.33 -25.30
C MET A 1 -5.62 18.34 -24.74
N VAL A 2 -5.46 18.88 -23.55
CA VAL A 2 -4.19 18.83 -22.81
C VAL A 2 -4.03 17.39 -22.35
N GLY A 3 -2.91 16.76 -22.68
CA GLY A 3 -2.61 15.42 -22.16
C GLY A 3 -2.40 15.52 -20.66
N MET A 4 -3.03 14.62 -19.89
CA MET A 4 -2.90 14.58 -18.44
C MET A 4 -1.43 14.48 -18.04
N ASP A 5 -0.94 15.43 -17.24
CA ASP A 5 0.43 15.37 -16.72
C ASP A 5 0.52 14.53 -15.43
N GLY A 6 1.75 14.27 -14.97
CA GLY A 6 1.97 13.45 -13.77
C GLY A 6 1.39 14.04 -12.49
N GLY A 7 1.32 15.37 -12.39
CA GLY A 7 0.73 16.06 -11.24
C GLY A 7 -0.79 15.95 -11.24
N GLU A 8 -1.42 16.15 -12.41
CA GLU A 8 -2.85 15.95 -12.60
C GLU A 8 -3.25 14.50 -12.30
N LEU A 9 -2.47 13.52 -12.78
CA LEU A 9 -2.71 12.11 -12.50
C LEU A 9 -2.62 11.79 -11.00
N LYS A 10 -1.64 12.36 -10.29
CA LYS A 10 -1.51 12.21 -8.84
C LYS A 10 -2.72 12.75 -8.08
N SER A 11 -3.25 13.90 -8.51
CA SER A 11 -4.48 14.47 -7.95
C SER A 11 -5.71 13.59 -8.22
N VAL A 12 -5.87 13.10 -9.45
CA VAL A 12 -6.99 12.21 -9.82
C VAL A 12 -6.96 10.91 -9.02
N LEU A 13 -5.77 10.30 -8.84
CA LEU A 13 -5.61 9.10 -8.02
C LEU A 13 -5.91 9.34 -6.53
N ARG A 14 -5.53 10.53 -6.02
CA ARG A 14 -5.88 10.96 -4.67
C ARG A 14 -7.39 11.09 -4.51
N GLU A 15 -8.07 11.78 -5.41
CA GLU A 15 -9.53 11.93 -5.40
C GLU A 15 -10.25 10.57 -5.44
N ALA A 16 -9.73 9.63 -6.24
CA ALA A 16 -10.25 8.25 -6.31
C ALA A 16 -10.19 7.54 -4.94
N PHE A 17 -9.14 7.79 -4.17
CA PHE A 17 -8.98 7.24 -2.83
C PHE A 17 -9.92 7.94 -1.83
N GLU A 18 -9.94 9.27 -1.84
CA GLU A 18 -10.73 10.10 -0.92
C GLU A 18 -12.24 9.85 -1.07
N ALA A 19 -12.72 9.59 -2.30
CA ALA A 19 -14.11 9.23 -2.57
C ALA A 19 -14.52 7.87 -1.97
N ARG A 20 -13.56 7.00 -1.67
CA ARG A 20 -13.81 5.62 -1.23
C ARG A 20 -13.46 5.37 0.23
N VAL A 21 -12.62 6.21 0.81
CA VAL A 21 -12.13 6.08 2.18
C VAL A 21 -12.68 7.21 3.03
N MET A 22 -13.53 6.86 3.99
CA MET A 22 -13.96 7.79 5.03
C MET A 22 -12.79 8.12 5.95
N ASN A 23 -12.69 9.36 6.41
CA ASN A 23 -11.58 9.85 7.25
C ASN A 23 -10.19 9.72 6.58
N HIS A 24 -10.10 10.02 5.28
CA HIS A 24 -8.87 9.94 4.49
C HIS A 24 -7.79 10.96 4.90
N GLY A 25 -8.13 12.02 5.65
CA GLY A 25 -7.23 13.15 5.93
C GLY A 25 -5.93 12.79 6.69
N ASP A 26 -5.89 11.65 7.36
CA ASP A 26 -4.71 11.16 8.11
C ASP A 26 -3.83 10.20 7.30
N TYR A 27 -4.20 9.88 6.05
CA TYR A 27 -3.46 8.94 5.23
C TYR A 27 -2.45 9.64 4.32
N SER A 28 -1.20 9.19 4.39
CA SER A 28 -0.23 9.37 3.31
C SER A 28 -0.61 8.45 2.15
N LEU A 29 -0.44 8.91 0.91
CA LEU A 29 -0.80 8.16 -0.29
C LEU A 29 0.43 7.93 -1.17
N VAL A 30 0.54 6.73 -1.73
CA VAL A 30 1.53 6.39 -2.75
C VAL A 30 0.89 5.46 -3.80
N TYR A 31 1.36 5.54 -5.04
CA TYR A 31 0.94 4.63 -6.09
C TYR A 31 1.75 3.34 -6.05
N GLY A 32 1.04 2.22 -6.11
CA GLY A 32 1.60 0.87 -6.19
C GLY A 32 1.26 0.20 -7.52
N GLN A 33 2.28 -0.31 -8.20
CA GLN A 33 2.13 -1.11 -9.41
C GLN A 33 1.98 -2.59 -9.03
N PRO A 34 1.00 -3.33 -9.54
CA PRO A 34 0.88 -4.75 -9.24
C PRO A 34 2.04 -5.52 -9.88
N SER A 35 2.68 -6.42 -9.13
CA SER A 35 3.79 -7.26 -9.62
C SER A 35 3.33 -8.41 -10.55
N GLY A 36 2.04 -8.44 -10.88
CA GLY A 36 1.39 -9.48 -11.68
C GLY A 36 0.04 -9.00 -12.24
N PRO A 37 -0.81 -9.91 -12.76
CA PRO A 37 -2.13 -9.52 -13.24
C PRO A 37 -2.98 -9.02 -12.07
N GLY A 38 -3.31 -7.73 -12.08
CA GLY A 38 -4.10 -7.09 -11.04
C GLY A 38 -4.41 -5.63 -11.38
N PRO A 39 -5.37 -5.02 -10.69
CA PRO A 39 -5.61 -3.58 -10.81
C PRO A 39 -4.41 -2.81 -10.23
N VAL A 40 -4.21 -1.59 -10.70
CA VAL A 40 -3.27 -0.69 -10.05
C VAL A 40 -3.80 -0.27 -8.68
N LEU A 41 -2.91 0.08 -7.76
CA LEU A 41 -3.26 0.36 -6.39
C LEU A 41 -2.90 1.81 -6.04
N VAL A 42 -3.84 2.50 -5.39
CA VAL A 42 -3.52 3.64 -4.54
C VAL A 42 -3.41 3.11 -3.12
N LEU A 43 -2.21 3.18 -2.57
CA LEU A 43 -1.87 2.71 -1.24
C LEU A 43 -2.01 3.88 -0.28
N GLY A 44 -2.94 3.78 0.67
CA GLY A 44 -3.04 4.70 1.78
C GLY A 44 -2.39 4.12 3.02
N TYR A 45 -1.55 4.85 3.73
CA TYR A 45 -0.93 4.37 4.96
C TYR A 45 -0.92 5.45 6.04
N ARG A 46 -1.01 5.01 7.30
CA ARG A 46 -0.94 5.91 8.45
C ARG A 46 -0.11 5.31 9.58
N ARG A 47 0.80 6.12 10.13
CA ARG A 47 1.75 5.71 11.17
C ARG A 47 1.12 5.54 12.54
N THR A 48 0.14 6.37 12.90
CA THR A 48 -0.44 6.39 14.24
C THR A 48 -1.10 5.08 14.64
N SER A 49 -1.73 4.38 13.70
CA SER A 49 -2.39 3.09 13.94
C SER A 49 -1.73 1.92 13.23
N LEU A 50 -0.65 2.16 12.47
CA LEU A 50 0.00 1.18 11.60
C LEU A 50 -1.01 0.44 10.71
N GLU A 51 -1.73 1.22 9.90
CA GLU A 51 -2.73 0.69 8.96
C GLU A 51 -2.33 1.03 7.52
N LEU A 52 -2.54 0.04 6.65
CA LEU A 52 -2.33 0.07 5.21
C LEU A 52 -3.66 -0.22 4.50
N LEU A 53 -4.07 0.66 3.60
CA LEU A 53 -5.23 0.53 2.74
C LEU A 53 -4.80 0.30 1.30
N LEU A 54 -5.31 -0.76 0.69
CA LEU A 54 -5.13 -1.05 -0.73
C LEU A 54 -6.42 -0.64 -1.46
N CYS A 55 -6.35 0.44 -2.23
CA CYS A 55 -7.45 0.91 -3.04
C CYS A 55 -7.21 0.60 -4.52
N PRO A 56 -7.87 -0.43 -5.10
CA PRO A 56 -7.73 -0.74 -6.51
C PRO A 56 -8.36 0.34 -7.38
N VAL A 57 -7.67 0.73 -8.45
CA VAL A 57 -8.10 1.75 -9.42
C VAL A 57 -8.03 1.16 -10.83
N ASP A 58 -8.97 1.55 -11.69
CA ASP A 58 -8.98 1.20 -13.11
C ASP A 58 -8.46 2.39 -13.92
N LEU A 59 -7.31 2.22 -14.59
CA LEU A 59 -6.71 3.28 -15.39
C LEU A 59 -7.47 3.54 -16.69
N ALA A 60 -8.29 2.61 -17.15
CA ALA A 60 -9.16 2.85 -18.31
C ALA A 60 -10.24 3.90 -17.99
N ASP A 61 -10.59 4.05 -16.71
CA ASP A 61 -11.63 4.95 -16.23
C ASP A 61 -11.08 6.29 -15.70
N LEU A 62 -9.81 6.65 -15.96
CA LEU A 62 -9.21 7.89 -15.44
C LEU A 62 -10.04 9.16 -15.71
N GLY A 63 -10.68 9.26 -16.89
CA GLY A 63 -11.60 10.37 -17.20
C GLY A 63 -12.84 10.36 -16.31
N ALA A 64 -13.44 9.20 -16.08
CA ALA A 64 -14.57 9.05 -15.17
C ALA A 64 -14.15 9.30 -13.69
N ILE A 65 -12.89 9.01 -13.33
CA ILE A 65 -12.38 9.31 -11.98
C ILE A 65 -12.29 10.82 -11.80
N ALA A 66 -11.71 11.53 -12.77
CA ALA A 66 -11.62 12.98 -12.76
C ALA A 66 -12.99 13.68 -12.73
N GLU A 67 -14.02 13.05 -13.32
CA GLU A 67 -15.40 13.51 -13.28
C GLU A 67 -16.17 13.07 -12.00
N GLY A 68 -15.56 12.25 -11.14
CA GLY A 68 -16.20 11.68 -9.96
C GLY A 68 -17.30 10.65 -10.26
N THR A 69 -17.33 10.09 -11.47
CA THR A 69 -18.34 9.13 -11.95
C THR A 69 -17.81 7.70 -12.08
N ALA A 70 -16.51 7.49 -11.85
CA ALA A 70 -15.87 6.19 -12.00
C ALA A 70 -16.47 5.12 -11.08
N ARG A 71 -16.54 3.90 -11.62
CA ARG A 71 -16.92 2.74 -10.83
C ARG A 71 -15.72 2.24 -10.03
N PRO A 72 -15.93 1.76 -8.80
CA PRO A 72 -14.84 1.14 -8.04
C PRO A 72 -14.27 -0.09 -8.77
N ALA A 73 -12.95 -0.13 -8.98
CA ALA A 73 -12.27 -1.24 -9.64
C ALA A 73 -12.19 -2.53 -8.79
N GLY A 74 -12.64 -2.47 -7.54
CA GLY A 74 -12.61 -3.58 -6.59
C GLY A 74 -13.01 -3.10 -5.20
N ARG A 75 -12.82 -3.92 -4.15
CA ARG A 75 -13.03 -3.51 -2.75
C ARG A 75 -11.77 -2.86 -2.19
N VAL A 76 -11.91 -1.85 -1.34
CA VAL A 76 -10.78 -1.34 -0.55
C VAL A 76 -10.46 -2.36 0.53
N THR A 77 -9.20 -2.81 0.60
CA THR A 77 -8.74 -3.74 1.63
C THR A 77 -7.96 -2.98 2.68
N SER A 78 -8.35 -3.11 3.95
CA SER A 78 -7.58 -2.63 5.09
C SER A 78 -6.70 -3.75 5.65
N ILE A 79 -5.46 -3.42 5.94
CA ILE A 79 -4.43 -4.29 6.50
C ILE A 79 -3.83 -3.57 7.71
N ASP A 80 -3.86 -4.22 8.87
CA ASP A 80 -3.26 -3.74 10.11
C ASP A 80 -2.63 -4.92 10.86
N LEU A 81 -2.00 -4.63 12.01
CA LEU A 81 -1.32 -5.64 12.82
C LEU A 81 -2.25 -6.71 13.41
N THR A 82 -3.56 -6.51 13.38
CA THR A 82 -4.56 -7.46 13.90
C THR A 82 -5.03 -8.46 12.85
N ASN A 83 -4.94 -8.09 11.57
CA ASN A 83 -5.46 -8.91 10.47
C ASN A 83 -4.39 -9.38 9.47
N VAL A 84 -3.17 -8.83 9.56
CA VAL A 84 -2.05 -9.27 8.73
C VAL A 84 -1.61 -10.67 9.14
N ALA A 85 -1.44 -11.54 8.15
CA ALA A 85 -0.93 -12.89 8.34
C ALA A 85 0.56 -12.96 8.00
N THR A 86 0.96 -12.37 6.87
CA THR A 86 2.35 -12.29 6.45
C THR A 86 2.61 -11.00 5.68
N VAL A 87 3.83 -10.48 5.82
CA VAL A 87 4.40 -9.43 4.98
C VAL A 87 5.79 -9.87 4.59
N ALA A 88 6.16 -9.65 3.32
CA ALA A 88 7.50 -9.89 2.84
C ALA A 88 7.96 -8.75 1.94
N ASP A 89 9.17 -8.25 2.18
CA ASP A 89 9.90 -7.35 1.28
C ASP A 89 10.47 -8.18 0.11
N THR A 90 10.21 -7.73 -1.11
CA THR A 90 10.68 -8.39 -2.34
C THR A 90 11.79 -7.61 -3.04
N GLY A 91 12.35 -6.59 -2.40
CA GLY A 91 13.43 -5.72 -2.89
C GLY A 91 12.95 -4.51 -3.69
N THR A 92 11.90 -4.67 -4.48
CA THR A 92 11.24 -3.60 -5.26
C THR A 92 9.83 -3.26 -4.75
N GLY A 93 9.34 -4.02 -3.78
CA GLY A 93 7.93 -4.02 -3.40
C GLY A 93 7.63 -4.93 -2.23
N TYR A 94 6.35 -5.23 -2.03
CA TYR A 94 5.87 -5.98 -0.88
C TYR A 94 4.79 -6.98 -1.26
N GLN A 95 4.92 -8.18 -0.72
CA GLN A 95 3.85 -9.17 -0.69
C GLN A 95 3.15 -9.08 0.67
N VAL A 96 1.83 -8.92 0.66
CA VAL A 96 1.01 -8.88 1.87
C VAL A 96 -0.09 -9.92 1.80
N GLU A 97 -0.30 -10.62 2.91
CA GLU A 97 -1.41 -11.54 3.09
C GLU A 97 -2.16 -11.25 4.39
N THR A 98 -3.49 -11.35 4.35
CA THR A 98 -4.32 -11.24 5.56
C THR A 98 -4.80 -12.61 6.03
N VAL A 99 -5.22 -12.68 7.29
CA VAL A 99 -5.82 -13.89 7.89
C VAL A 99 -7.13 -14.30 7.21
N THR A 100 -7.77 -13.39 6.46
CA THR A 100 -8.96 -13.67 5.65
C THR A 100 -8.63 -14.23 4.27
N GLY A 101 -7.35 -14.50 3.98
CA GLY A 101 -6.88 -15.05 2.71
C GLY A 101 -6.75 -14.03 1.58
N PHE A 102 -6.83 -12.73 1.87
CA PHE A 102 -6.51 -11.70 0.87
C PHE A 102 -5.01 -11.72 0.63
N ARG A 103 -4.59 -11.62 -0.64
CA ARG A 103 -3.19 -11.57 -1.05
C ARG A 103 -2.99 -10.51 -2.11
N ALA A 104 -1.96 -9.69 -1.94
CA ALA A 104 -1.55 -8.71 -2.94
C ALA A 104 -0.03 -8.64 -3.03
N TRP A 105 0.44 -8.37 -4.24
CA TRP A 105 1.85 -8.14 -4.50
C TRP A 105 1.98 -6.88 -5.36
N PHE A 106 2.75 -5.92 -4.87
CA PHE A 106 2.89 -4.63 -5.52
C PHE A 106 4.28 -4.04 -5.31
N GLU A 107 4.71 -3.24 -6.28
CA GLU A 107 5.94 -2.47 -6.29
C GLU A 107 5.64 -1.00 -6.10
N VAL A 108 6.54 -0.30 -5.41
CA VAL A 108 6.43 1.14 -5.17
C VAL A 108 7.72 1.77 -5.65
N GLU A 109 7.64 2.50 -6.77
CA GLU A 109 8.78 3.19 -7.38
C GLU A 109 8.65 4.71 -7.20
N GLY A 110 9.79 5.38 -7.05
CA GLY A 110 9.83 6.85 -6.95
C GLY A 110 9.35 7.57 -8.22
N THR A 111 9.53 6.98 -9.40
CA THR A 111 8.97 7.49 -10.66
C THR A 111 8.10 6.43 -11.32
N ALA A 112 6.78 6.52 -11.13
CA ALA A 112 5.84 5.57 -11.70
C ALA A 112 5.63 5.82 -13.20
N ARG A 113 5.66 4.76 -13.99
CA ARG A 113 5.40 4.78 -15.45
C ARG A 113 4.00 4.25 -15.72
N ILE A 114 3.02 5.15 -15.82
CA ILE A 114 1.60 4.77 -15.87
C ILE A 114 1.13 4.74 -17.32
N PRO A 115 0.72 3.58 -17.88
CA PRO A 115 0.11 3.51 -19.19
C PRO A 115 -1.30 4.10 -19.13
N VAL A 116 -1.56 5.14 -19.91
CA VAL A 116 -2.88 5.79 -19.99
C VAL A 116 -3.44 5.55 -21.39
N ALA A 117 -4.68 5.06 -21.47
CA ALA A 117 -5.38 4.88 -22.74
C ALA A 117 -5.64 6.25 -23.38
N ASP A 118 -5.66 6.31 -24.72
CA ASP A 118 -6.18 7.51 -25.37
C ASP A 118 -7.70 7.59 -25.20
N ALA A 119 -8.25 8.81 -25.22
CA ALA A 119 -9.70 9.03 -25.09
C ALA A 119 -10.53 8.42 -26.25
N ALA A 120 -9.88 7.86 -27.28
CA ALA A 120 -10.52 7.22 -28.42
C ALA A 120 -10.55 5.67 -28.32
N GLY A 121 -10.11 5.09 -27.20
CA GLY A 121 -10.13 3.64 -26.98
C GLY A 121 -9.11 2.87 -27.84
N GLY A 122 -8.06 3.55 -28.32
CA GLY A 122 -6.92 2.92 -29.01
C GLY A 122 -5.94 2.25 -28.04
N PRO A 123 -4.97 1.44 -28.55
CA PRO A 123 -3.88 0.91 -27.73
C PRO A 123 -3.15 2.06 -27.02
N ALA A 124 -2.79 1.88 -25.74
CA ALA A 124 -2.23 2.91 -24.85
C ALA A 124 -1.25 3.84 -25.59
N ALA A 125 -1.71 5.03 -25.96
CA ALA A 125 -0.96 5.94 -26.82
C ALA A 125 0.01 6.84 -26.03
N GLY A 126 -0.03 6.80 -24.70
CA GLY A 126 0.84 7.59 -23.83
C GLY A 126 1.21 6.87 -22.54
N THR A 127 2.45 7.06 -22.11
CA THR A 127 2.90 6.75 -20.76
C THR A 127 3.06 8.06 -20.02
N VAL A 128 2.36 8.24 -18.91
CA VAL A 128 2.55 9.37 -18.01
C VAL A 128 3.60 8.98 -16.98
N LEU A 129 4.61 9.83 -16.81
CA LEU A 129 5.57 9.71 -15.72
C LEU A 129 5.03 10.49 -14.53
N MET A 130 4.87 9.81 -13.39
CA MET A 130 4.42 10.43 -12.15
C MET A 130 5.55 10.38 -11.12
N ASP A 131 5.96 11.56 -10.66
CA ASP A 131 6.96 11.69 -9.61
C ASP A 131 6.33 11.56 -8.21
N GLN A 132 6.88 10.63 -7.44
CA GLN A 132 6.47 10.30 -6.08
C GLN A 132 7.65 9.86 -5.21
N GLU A 133 8.89 10.28 -5.51
CA GLU A 133 10.10 9.82 -4.81
C GLU A 133 9.99 9.97 -3.28
N ASP A 134 9.63 11.16 -2.79
CA ASP A 134 9.44 11.41 -1.36
C ASP A 134 8.35 10.50 -0.73
N ALA A 135 7.26 10.27 -1.47
CA ALA A 135 6.13 9.46 -0.98
C ALA A 135 6.47 7.96 -0.99
N ALA A 136 7.28 7.52 -1.96
CA ALA A 136 7.81 6.17 -2.03
C ALA A 136 8.79 5.92 -0.87
N GLU A 137 9.74 6.85 -0.64
CA GLU A 137 10.67 6.74 0.48
C GLU A 137 9.93 6.67 1.83
N ASP A 138 8.98 7.59 2.06
CA ASP A 138 8.16 7.62 3.28
C ASP A 138 7.37 6.31 3.46
N PHE A 139 6.87 5.73 2.36
CA PHE A 139 6.19 4.45 2.35
C PHE A 139 7.11 3.28 2.70
N HIS A 140 8.32 3.23 2.15
CA HIS A 140 9.28 2.18 2.50
C HIS A 140 9.69 2.25 3.98
N GLN A 141 9.87 3.45 4.52
CA GLN A 141 10.10 3.63 5.96
C GLN A 141 8.90 3.15 6.79
N PHE A 142 7.67 3.45 6.36
CA PHE A 142 6.46 2.93 7.00
C PHE A 142 6.41 1.39 6.99
N MET A 143 6.67 0.75 5.85
CA MET A 143 6.64 -0.71 5.72
C MET A 143 7.74 -1.37 6.55
N GLY A 144 8.95 -0.80 6.60
CA GLY A 144 10.02 -1.26 7.49
C GLY A 144 9.55 -1.25 8.95
N HIS A 145 9.00 -0.13 9.42
CA HIS A 145 8.49 -0.05 10.79
C HIS A 145 7.30 -0.99 11.05
N PHE A 146 6.40 -1.17 10.08
CA PHE A 146 5.29 -2.11 10.17
C PHE A 146 5.79 -3.54 10.37
N MET A 147 6.78 -3.98 9.57
CA MET A 147 7.39 -5.31 9.67
C MET A 147 8.15 -5.48 11.00
N ASP A 148 8.96 -4.51 11.40
CA ASP A 148 9.68 -4.55 12.69
C ASP A 148 8.71 -4.72 13.88
N THR A 149 7.58 -4.01 13.83
CA THR A 149 6.55 -4.09 14.87
C THR A 149 5.85 -5.45 14.84
N LEU A 150 5.57 -5.98 13.65
CA LEU A 150 4.99 -7.31 13.48
C LEU A 150 5.92 -8.40 14.02
N ASP A 151 7.21 -8.33 13.71
CA ASP A 151 8.22 -9.27 14.21
C ASP A 151 8.34 -9.23 15.74
N ALA A 152 8.26 -8.04 16.34
CA ALA A 152 8.25 -7.89 17.79
C ALA A 152 7.05 -8.59 18.46
N PHE A 153 5.89 -8.69 17.80
CA PHE A 153 4.76 -9.47 18.31
C PHE A 153 4.98 -10.98 18.23
N TYR A 154 5.75 -11.45 17.24
CA TYR A 154 6.05 -12.87 17.06
C TYR A 154 7.28 -13.36 17.82
N GLN A 155 8.12 -12.45 18.31
CA GLN A 155 9.15 -12.76 19.31
C GLN A 155 8.48 -13.14 20.65
N VAL A 156 8.02 -14.38 20.74
CA VAL A 156 7.72 -15.01 22.03
C VAL A 156 9.03 -15.05 22.81
N PRO A 157 9.14 -14.40 23.99
CA PRO A 157 10.34 -14.56 24.79
C PRO A 157 10.52 -16.05 25.08
N ASP A 158 11.73 -16.55 24.86
CA ASP A 158 12.01 -17.96 25.06
C ASP A 158 11.61 -18.34 26.48
N VAL A 159 10.59 -19.21 26.60
CA VAL A 159 10.09 -19.67 27.90
C VAL A 159 11.23 -20.31 28.69
N ALA A 160 12.26 -20.84 28.00
CA ALA A 160 13.48 -21.33 28.62
C ALA A 160 14.31 -20.23 29.31
N GLU A 161 14.45 -19.03 28.72
CA GLU A 161 15.17 -17.90 29.34
C GLU A 161 14.42 -17.35 30.56
N ILE A 162 13.09 -17.26 30.47
CA ILE A 162 12.24 -16.82 31.60
C ILE A 162 12.33 -17.81 32.77
N LEU A 163 12.30 -19.12 32.49
CA LEU A 163 12.41 -20.16 33.51
C LEU A 163 13.83 -20.27 34.09
N GLN A 164 14.88 -20.08 33.28
CA GLN A 164 16.27 -20.05 33.77
C GLN A 164 16.53 -18.83 34.67
N GLY A 165 16.04 -17.65 34.31
CA GLY A 165 16.16 -16.45 35.15
C GLY A 165 15.44 -16.59 36.50
N ALA A 166 14.24 -17.18 36.49
CA ALA A 166 13.47 -17.46 37.71
C ALA A 166 14.15 -18.52 38.60
N TYR A 167 14.71 -19.58 38.01
CA TYR A 167 15.39 -20.64 38.74
C TYR A 167 16.70 -20.16 39.40
N MET A 168 17.49 -19.36 38.69
CA MET A 168 18.73 -18.79 39.23
C MET A 168 18.47 -17.76 40.34
N THR A 169 17.38 -17.01 40.25
CA THR A 169 16.96 -16.06 41.30
C THR A 169 16.49 -16.81 42.55
N ALA A 170 15.79 -17.94 42.39
CA ALA A 170 15.34 -18.78 43.50
C ALA A 170 16.48 -19.53 44.20
N LEU A 171 17.58 -19.84 43.50
CA LEU A 171 18.78 -20.46 44.06
C LEU A 171 19.71 -19.48 44.79
N ALA A 172 19.55 -18.17 44.55
CA ALA A 172 20.36 -17.12 45.16
C ALA A 172 19.75 -16.51 46.43
N ALA A 173 18.56 -16.97 46.85
CA ALA A 173 17.83 -16.56 48.05
C ALA A 173 17.91 -17.62 49.14
#